data_AF-A0A7K1C715-F1
#
_entry.id   AF-A0A7K1C715-F1
#
_cell.length_a   1.000
_cell.length_b   1.000
_cell.length_c   1.000
_cell.angle_alpha   90.00
_cell.angle_beta   90.00
_cell.angle_gamma   90.00
#
_symmetry.space_group_name_H-M   'P 1'
#
loop_
_entity.id
_entity.type
_entity.pdbx_description
1 polymer ?
#
loop_
_entity_poly.entity_id
_entity_poly.type
_entity_poly.pdbx_seq_one_letter_code
_entity_poly.pdbx_strand_id
1 'polypeptide(L)'
;MNNAVVLTILGVVFVVAAIGAFGVEPHWSSRDGRHFVARASRFERHGEPSWVEVRGSVDNGSILITARRRRHAHLDGTYRLAQTGEGSRRTTVALLRGDHDVLLRLPRRSRTLAALVATASESDEDEAS
;
A
#
# COMPACT_ATOMS: atom_id res chain seq x y z
N MET A 1 45.44 10.66 2.80
CA MET A 1 43.98 10.76 2.63
C MET A 1 43.46 11.62 3.76
N ASN A 2 42.85 12.77 3.49
CA ASN A 2 42.54 13.77 4.51
C ASN A 2 41.43 13.26 5.45
N ASN A 3 41.63 13.40 6.76
CA ASN A 3 40.62 13.01 7.78
C ASN A 3 39.25 13.68 7.53
N ALA A 4 39.25 14.88 6.96
CA ALA A 4 38.03 15.58 6.54
C ALA A 4 37.24 14.82 5.45
N VAL A 5 37.90 14.18 4.50
CA VAL A 5 37.24 13.39 3.44
C VAL A 5 36.64 12.11 4.02
N VAL A 6 37.35 11.48 4.97
CA VAL A 6 36.88 10.28 5.66
C VAL A 6 35.62 10.56 6.50
N LEU A 7 35.60 11.68 7.22
CA LEU A 7 34.45 12.09 8.03
C LEU A 7 33.22 12.42 7.18
N THR A 8 33.39 13.08 6.04
CA THR A 8 32.28 13.38 5.12
C THR A 8 31.66 12.12 4.54
N ILE A 9 32.48 11.15 4.11
CA ILE A 9 31.98 9.88 3.57
C ILE A 9 31.20 9.10 4.64
N LEU A 10 31.73 9.01 5.86
CA LEU A 10 31.06 8.37 6.99
C LEU A 10 29.71 9.03 7.32
N GLY A 11 29.65 10.36 7.33
CA GLY A 11 28.41 11.09 7.56
C GLY A 11 27.33 10.80 6.51
N VAL A 12 27.70 10.79 5.23
CA VAL A 12 26.77 10.49 4.13
C VAL A 12 26.26 9.05 4.20
N VAL A 13 27.15 8.08 4.46
CA VAL A 13 26.77 6.67 4.62
C VAL A 13 25.80 6.49 5.80
N PHE A 14 26.05 7.16 6.92
CA PHE A 14 25.19 7.08 8.09
C PHE A 14 23.79 7.66 7.83
N VAL A 15 23.69 8.78 7.12
CA VAL A 15 22.39 9.39 6.76
C VAL A 15 21.60 8.49 5.79
N VAL A 16 22.26 7.94 4.76
CA VAL A 16 21.61 7.04 3.80
C VAL A 16 21.18 5.73 4.47
N ALA A 17 22.01 5.18 5.36
CA ALA A 17 21.68 4.00 6.14
C ALA A 17 20.53 4.26 7.12
N ALA A 18 20.50 5.42 7.77
CA ALA A 18 19.41 5.82 8.66
C ALA A 18 18.09 5.93 7.89
N ILE A 19 18.07 6.57 6.71
CA ILE A 19 16.88 6.66 5.85
C ILE A 19 16.39 5.26 5.42
N GLY A 20 17.32 4.34 5.13
CA GLY A 20 16.99 2.93 4.85
C GLY A 20 16.46 2.16 6.06
N ALA A 21 16.97 2.47 7.27
CA ALA A 21 16.60 1.81 8.52
C ALA A 21 15.27 2.31 9.12
N PHE A 22 14.83 3.52 8.79
CA PHE A 22 13.56 4.08 9.29
C PHE A 22 12.30 3.43 8.71
N GLY A 23 12.42 2.36 7.91
CA GLY A 23 11.30 1.51 7.55
C GLY A 23 10.14 2.29 6.94
N VAL A 24 10.46 3.33 6.16
CA VAL A 24 9.46 4.16 5.47
C VAL A 24 8.74 3.23 4.51
N GLU A 25 7.60 2.73 4.98
CA GLU A 25 6.65 1.97 4.20
C GLU A 25 6.42 2.78 2.91
N PRO A 26 6.70 2.22 1.72
CA PRO A 26 6.50 2.94 0.47
C PRO A 26 5.00 3.25 0.35
N HIS A 27 4.65 4.47 0.75
CA HIS A 27 3.30 4.99 0.75
C HIS A 27 3.34 6.38 0.12
N TRP A 28 2.53 6.54 -0.91
CA TRP A 28 2.16 7.82 -1.47
C TRP A 28 0.67 7.80 -1.76
N SER A 29 0.02 8.92 -1.59
CA SER A 29 -1.40 9.10 -1.90
C SER A 29 -1.57 10.48 -2.50
N SER A 30 -2.35 10.57 -3.57
CA SER A 30 -2.82 11.83 -4.14
C SER A 30 -3.62 12.62 -3.10
N ARG A 31 -3.84 13.91 -3.38
CA ARG A 31 -4.51 14.83 -2.46
C ARG A 31 -5.94 14.37 -2.12
N ASP A 32 -6.63 13.81 -3.09
CA ASP A 32 -7.98 13.25 -3.03
C ASP A 32 -8.03 11.78 -2.60
N GLY A 33 -6.87 11.12 -2.41
CA GLY A 33 -6.80 9.71 -2.04
C GLY A 33 -7.04 8.72 -3.20
N ARG A 34 -7.41 9.21 -4.39
CA ARG A 34 -7.80 8.37 -5.54
C ARG A 34 -6.65 7.68 -6.25
N HIS A 35 -5.42 8.16 -6.13
CA HIS A 35 -4.24 7.49 -6.67
C HIS A 35 -3.23 7.24 -5.57
N PHE A 36 -2.56 6.08 -5.59
CA PHE A 36 -1.65 5.74 -4.52
C PHE A 36 -0.52 4.80 -4.94
N VAL A 37 0.50 4.77 -4.11
CA VAL A 37 1.53 3.73 -4.03
C VAL A 37 1.42 3.12 -2.64
N ALA A 38 1.40 1.80 -2.56
CA ALA A 38 1.28 1.07 -1.30
C ALA A 38 1.93 -0.32 -1.43
N ARG A 39 1.86 -1.12 -0.36
CA ARG A 39 2.22 -2.54 -0.44
C ARG A 39 0.98 -3.41 -0.52
N ALA A 40 1.02 -4.40 -1.39
CA ALA A 40 0.00 -5.43 -1.48
C ALA A 40 0.63 -6.83 -1.39
N SER A 41 -0.20 -7.80 -1.07
CA SER A 41 0.15 -9.23 -1.09
C SER A 41 -1.08 -10.03 -1.52
N ARG A 42 -0.87 -11.17 -2.18
CA ARG A 42 -1.96 -12.11 -2.40
C ARG A 42 -2.42 -12.64 -1.04
N PHE A 43 -3.73 -12.72 -0.82
CA PHE A 43 -4.24 -13.36 0.37
C PHE A 43 -4.06 -14.88 0.23
N GLU A 44 -3.32 -15.45 1.18
CA GLU A 44 -3.14 -16.89 1.32
C GLU A 44 -3.61 -17.28 2.72
N ARG A 45 -4.40 -18.35 2.82
CA ARG A 45 -4.94 -18.82 4.12
C ARG A 45 -3.82 -19.26 5.07
N HIS A 46 -2.71 -19.71 4.52
CA HIS A 46 -1.54 -20.19 5.24
C HIS A 46 -0.29 -19.59 4.60
N GLY A 47 0.63 -19.09 5.43
CA GLY A 47 1.87 -18.46 4.95
C GLY A 47 2.01 -17.02 5.44
N GLU A 48 3.25 -16.51 5.37
CA GLU A 48 3.54 -15.11 5.65
C GLU A 48 3.27 -14.29 4.39
N PRO A 49 2.52 -13.18 4.47
CA PRO A 49 2.25 -12.33 3.31
C PRO A 49 3.55 -11.77 2.70
N SER A 50 3.72 -12.02 1.40
CA SER A 50 4.80 -11.43 0.60
C SER A 50 4.42 -10.02 0.16
N TRP A 51 4.86 -9.02 0.92
CA TRP A 51 4.54 -7.62 0.65
C TRP A 51 5.35 -7.04 -0.50
N VAL A 52 4.66 -6.60 -1.55
CA VAL A 52 5.28 -6.00 -2.74
C VAL A 52 4.67 -4.65 -3.05
N GLU A 53 5.46 -3.76 -3.63
CA GLU A 53 4.98 -2.42 -3.97
C GLU A 53 4.07 -2.45 -5.20
N VAL A 54 2.92 -1.79 -5.07
CA VAL A 54 1.92 -1.62 -6.13
C VAL A 54 1.54 -0.16 -6.26
N ARG A 55 1.06 0.19 -7.45
CA ARG A 55 0.30 1.41 -7.71
C ARG A 55 -1.18 1.06 -7.72
N GLY A 56 -2.02 2.00 -7.35
CA GLY A 56 -3.44 1.81 -7.55
C GLY A 56 -4.21 3.09 -7.73
N SER A 57 -5.45 2.93 -8.17
CA SER A 57 -6.44 3.98 -8.23
C SER A 57 -7.79 3.53 -7.71
N VAL A 58 -8.49 4.42 -7.03
CA VAL A 58 -9.86 4.23 -6.53
C VAL A 58 -10.80 4.98 -7.45
N ASP A 59 -11.77 4.27 -8.00
CA ASP A 59 -12.80 4.83 -8.85
C ASP A 59 -14.12 4.06 -8.68
N ASN A 60 -15.22 4.76 -8.36
CA ASN A 60 -16.58 4.24 -8.30
C ASN A 60 -16.70 2.87 -7.58
N GLY A 61 -16.27 2.80 -6.30
CA GLY A 61 -16.32 1.56 -5.50
C GLY A 61 -15.30 0.48 -5.89
N SER A 62 -14.52 0.72 -6.95
CA SER A 62 -13.54 -0.21 -7.49
C SER A 62 -12.12 0.31 -7.31
N ILE A 63 -11.18 -0.62 -7.23
CA ILE A 63 -9.77 -0.37 -6.96
C ILE A 63 -8.98 -1.06 -8.05
N LEU A 64 -8.38 -0.28 -8.94
CA LEU A 64 -7.43 -0.81 -9.90
C LEU A 64 -6.07 -0.91 -9.23
N ILE A 65 -5.44 -2.08 -9.29
CA ILE A 65 -4.07 -2.32 -8.82
C ILE A 65 -3.18 -2.67 -9.99
N THR A 66 -1.96 -2.14 -9.95
CA THR A 66 -0.89 -2.48 -10.89
C THR A 66 0.43 -2.64 -10.14
N ALA A 67 0.99 -3.83 -10.20
CA ALA A 67 2.27 -4.18 -9.62
C ALA A 67 3.42 -3.47 -10.34
N ARG A 68 4.39 -2.99 -9.57
CA ARG A 68 5.53 -2.25 -10.14
C ARG A 68 6.53 -3.16 -10.87
N ARG A 69 6.53 -4.47 -10.59
CA ARG A 69 7.45 -5.44 -11.19
C ARG A 69 6.67 -6.56 -11.87
N ARG A 70 7.07 -6.93 -13.10
CA ARG A 70 6.43 -7.99 -13.91
C ARG A 70 6.21 -9.32 -13.19
N ARG A 71 7.15 -9.75 -12.35
CA ARG A 71 7.01 -11.00 -11.57
C ARG A 71 5.84 -10.99 -10.57
N HIS A 72 5.28 -9.82 -10.28
CA HIS A 72 4.13 -9.63 -9.41
C HIS A 72 2.88 -9.19 -10.18
N ALA A 73 2.88 -9.29 -11.51
CA ALA A 73 1.73 -8.95 -12.36
C ALA A 73 0.49 -9.81 -12.04
N HIS A 74 0.66 -10.91 -11.31
CA HIS A 74 -0.46 -11.67 -10.77
C HIS A 74 -1.33 -10.87 -9.78
N LEU A 75 -0.89 -9.70 -9.28
CA LEU A 75 -1.69 -8.79 -8.44
C LEU A 75 -2.42 -7.73 -9.26
N ASP A 76 -2.16 -7.63 -10.57
CA ASP A 76 -2.82 -6.66 -11.43
C ASP A 76 -4.30 -7.02 -11.55
N GLY A 77 -5.17 -6.02 -11.46
CA GLY A 77 -6.61 -6.26 -11.59
C GLY A 77 -7.47 -5.19 -10.94
N THR A 78 -8.78 -5.40 -11.07
CA THR A 78 -9.79 -4.56 -10.43
C THR A 78 -10.37 -5.31 -9.24
N TYR A 79 -10.42 -4.63 -8.09
CA TYR A 79 -10.86 -5.19 -6.84
C TYR A 79 -11.91 -4.29 -6.17
N ARG A 80 -12.64 -4.84 -5.22
CA ARG A 80 -13.51 -4.09 -4.30
C ARG A 80 -13.03 -4.26 -2.87
N LEU A 81 -13.23 -3.25 -2.05
CA LEU A 81 -12.96 -3.37 -0.62
C LEU A 81 -13.99 -4.32 -0.01
N ALA A 82 -13.53 -5.36 0.68
CA ALA A 82 -14.42 -6.27 1.42
C ALA A 82 -14.36 -6.03 2.92
N GLN A 83 -13.16 -5.84 3.47
CA GLN A 83 -12.99 -5.58 4.89
C GLN A 83 -11.70 -4.83 5.16
N THR A 84 -11.67 -4.07 6.26
CA THR A 84 -10.44 -3.55 6.84
C THR A 84 -10.15 -4.23 8.17
N GLY A 85 -8.88 -4.60 8.39
CA GLY A 85 -8.38 -5.12 9.66
C GLY A 85 -7.21 -4.28 10.17
N GLU A 86 -6.89 -4.46 11.45
CA GLU A 86 -5.71 -3.82 12.04
C GLU A 86 -4.44 -4.49 11.55
N GLY A 87 -3.46 -3.68 11.13
CA GLY A 87 -2.11 -4.14 10.81
C GLY A 87 -1.18 -4.01 12.02
N SER A 88 0.01 -3.46 11.80
CA SER A 88 0.90 -3.07 12.90
C SER A 88 0.42 -1.77 13.55
N ARG A 89 1.12 -1.30 14.60
CA ARG A 89 0.76 -0.10 15.39
C ARG A 89 0.41 1.16 14.56
N ARG A 90 0.87 1.25 13.30
CA ARG A 90 0.66 2.40 12.41
C ARG A 90 0.01 2.06 11.06
N THR A 91 -0.34 0.79 10.81
CA THR A 91 -0.89 0.36 9.52
C THR A 91 -2.25 -0.31 9.66
N THR A 92 -3.03 -0.20 8.59
CA THR A 92 -4.29 -0.91 8.37
C THR A 92 -4.08 -1.85 7.19
N VAL A 93 -4.66 -3.04 7.26
CA VAL A 93 -4.68 -3.99 6.15
C VAL A 93 -6.10 -4.06 5.61
N ALA A 94 -6.30 -3.73 4.35
CA ALA A 94 -7.56 -3.88 3.63
C ALA A 94 -7.56 -5.21 2.87
N LEU A 95 -8.59 -6.02 3.05
CA LEU A 95 -8.88 -7.18 2.23
C LEU A 95 -9.69 -6.72 1.02
N LEU A 96 -9.15 -6.99 -0.17
CA LEU A 96 -9.74 -6.66 -1.45
C LEU A 96 -10.18 -7.94 -2.16
N ARG A 97 -11.38 -7.92 -2.75
CA ARG A 97 -11.97 -9.02 -3.50
C ARG A 97 -11.94 -8.72 -5.00
N GLY A 98 -11.49 -9.68 -5.79
CA GLY A 98 -11.46 -9.62 -7.26
C GLY A 98 -11.27 -11.04 -7.81
N ASP A 99 -10.54 -11.19 -8.91
CA ASP A 99 -10.18 -12.51 -9.47
C ASP A 99 -9.46 -13.41 -8.45
N HIS A 100 -8.73 -12.77 -7.53
CA HIS A 100 -8.19 -13.39 -6.34
C HIS A 100 -8.23 -12.37 -5.20
N ASP A 101 -8.15 -12.87 -3.98
CA ASP A 101 -8.15 -12.01 -2.80
C ASP A 101 -6.77 -11.37 -2.63
N VAL A 102 -6.75 -10.07 -2.33
CA VAL A 102 -5.52 -9.28 -2.14
C VAL A 102 -5.58 -8.55 -0.81
N LEU A 103 -4.47 -8.56 -0.08
CA LEU A 103 -4.24 -7.73 1.09
C LEU A 103 -3.53 -6.45 0.67
N LEU A 104 -4.09 -5.30 1.01
CA LEU A 104 -3.49 -3.98 0.78
C LEU A 104 -3.11 -3.34 2.12
N ARG A 105 -1.83 -3.01 2.29
CA ARG A 105 -1.30 -2.39 3.50
C ARG A 105 -1.13 -0.89 3.33
N LEU A 106 -1.83 -0.13 4.16
CA LEU A 106 -1.85 1.33 4.14
C LEU A 106 -1.52 1.89 5.53
N PRO A 107 -0.91 3.08 5.65
CA PRO A 107 -0.86 3.78 6.92
C PRO A 107 -2.27 4.09 7.44
N ARG A 108 -2.48 4.02 8.77
CA ARG A 108 -3.79 4.28 9.40
C ARG A 108 -4.38 5.66 9.06
N ARG A 109 -3.53 6.65 8.77
CA ARG A 109 -3.93 8.02 8.40
C ARG A 109 -3.90 8.27 6.87
N SER A 110 -3.83 7.22 6.06
CA SER A 110 -3.81 7.35 4.60
C SER A 110 -5.12 7.91 4.08
N ARG A 111 -5.03 8.92 3.20
CA ARG A 111 -6.21 9.46 2.49
C ARG A 111 -6.86 8.44 1.56
N THR A 112 -6.06 7.54 0.99
CA THR A 112 -6.56 6.38 0.23
C THR A 112 -7.48 5.50 1.08
N LEU A 113 -7.13 5.26 2.35
CA LEU A 113 -7.98 4.44 3.22
C LEU A 113 -9.34 5.12 3.44
N ALA A 114 -9.36 6.44 3.63
CA ALA A 114 -10.61 7.19 3.74
C ALA A 114 -11.44 7.13 2.45
N ALA A 115 -10.82 7.29 1.28
CA ALA A 115 -11.50 7.19 -0.01
C ALA A 115 -12.06 5.77 -0.28
N LEU A 116 -11.31 4.73 0.10
CA LEU A 116 -11.74 3.33 -0.02
C LEU A 116 -12.98 3.04 0.83
N VAL A 117 -12.98 3.49 2.08
CA VAL A 117 -14.12 3.25 2.98
C VAL A 117 -15.35 4.05 2.51
N ALA A 118 -15.18 5.30 2.10
CA ALA A 118 -16.28 6.12 1.59
C ALA A 118 -16.97 5.48 0.38
N THR A 119 -16.18 5.02 -0.59
CA THR A 119 -16.71 4.40 -1.81
C THR A 119 -17.34 3.02 -1.58
N ALA A 120 -16.92 2.28 -0.55
CA ALA A 120 -17.56 1.02 -0.17
C ALA A 120 -18.94 1.24 0.48
N SER A 121 -19.11 2.32 1.25
CA SER A 121 -20.40 2.67 1.86
C SER A 121 -21.45 3.09 0.82
N GLU A 122 -21.05 3.76 -0.26
CA GLU A 122 -21.95 4.16 -1.35
C GLU A 122 -22.50 2.94 -2.12
N SER A 123 -21.68 1.90 -2.33
CA SER A 123 -22.11 0.70 -3.06
C SER A 123 -23.13 -0.17 -2.33
N ASP A 124 -23.20 -0.11 -1.00
CA ASP A 124 -24.17 -0.87 -0.22
C ASP A 124 -25.59 -0.25 -0.28
N GLU A 125 -25.69 1.06 -0.55
CA GLU A 125 -26.98 1.77 -0.62
C GLU A 125 -27.69 1.57 -1.98
N ASP A 126 -26.92 1.42 -3.06
CA ASP A 126 -27.45 1.20 -4.42
C ASP A 126 -28.04 -0.21 -4.61
N GLU A 127 -27.60 -1.21 -3.86
CA GLU A 127 -28.15 -2.59 -3.94
C GLU A 127 -29.43 -2.78 -3.11
N ALA A 128 -29.76 -1.82 -2.23
CA ALA A 128 -30.94 -1.85 -1.37
C ALA A 128 -32.15 -1.06 -1.91
N SER A 129 -32.03 -0.43 -3.08
CA SER A 129 -33.07 0.38 -3.75
C SER A 129 -33.71 -0.36 -4.93
#